data_AF-A0A5J4WU45-F1
#
_entry.id   AF-A0A5J4WU45-F1
#
_cell.length_a   1.000
_cell.length_b   1.000
_cell.length_c   1.000
_cell.angle_alpha   90.00
_cell.angle_beta   90.00
_cell.angle_gamma   90.00
#
_symmetry.space_group_name_H-M   'P 1'
#
loop_
_entity.id
_entity.type
_entity.pdbx_description
1 polymer ?
#
loop_
_entity_poly.entity_id
_entity_poly.type
_entity_poly.pdbx_seq_one_letter_code
_entity_poly.pdbx_strand_id
1 'polypeptide(L)'
;MGSSSSKSSPARFKTIQEVQKAIRSAGLESSNLIFGIDYTCSNEDNGKISFHGKSLHNCTVINPYMEVIQILGETLEPFDDDHIIPTFGFGDMQTSDKKVFPFFPDRQPLGFKEVLERYKEITPKVRLHGPTSFRPLINEAIRITKDRRAYHILVIVTDGKVTNEQENIQAIVDASNYPISIICIGVGDGPWDSMHTFDDQIPKRRFDNFHFLEFNDVMKKHCENFAPAFALECLQEIPEQFDYIIE
;
A
#
# COMPACT_ATOMS: atom_id res chain seq x y z
N MET A 1 -35.75 -11.51 -1.22
CA MET A 1 -35.71 -10.27 -2.02
C MET A 1 -34.85 -9.26 -1.27
N GLY A 2 -33.73 -8.85 -1.88
CA GLY A 2 -33.05 -7.59 -1.59
C GLY A 2 -32.14 -7.53 -0.36
N SER A 3 -30.85 -7.80 -0.57
CA SER A 3 -29.78 -6.95 -0.03
C SER A 3 -28.64 -6.92 -1.04
N SER A 4 -28.86 -6.20 -2.15
CA SER A 4 -27.74 -5.77 -2.98
C SER A 4 -26.96 -4.76 -2.15
N SER A 5 -25.84 -5.18 -1.57
CA SER A 5 -24.79 -4.29 -1.12
C SER A 5 -24.52 -3.30 -2.26
N SER A 6 -24.81 -2.03 -2.03
CA SER A 6 -24.60 -0.99 -3.03
C SER A 6 -23.09 -0.78 -3.14
N LYS A 7 -22.42 -1.59 -3.97
CA LYS A 7 -21.05 -1.33 -4.41
C LYS A 7 -21.04 0.08 -4.99
N SER A 8 -20.46 1.04 -4.28
CA SER A 8 -20.41 2.42 -4.71
C SER A 8 -19.60 2.50 -6.00
N SER A 9 -20.25 2.86 -7.10
CA SER A 9 -19.56 3.06 -8.38
C SER A 9 -18.48 4.15 -8.24
N PRO A 10 -17.23 3.89 -8.67
CA PRO A 10 -16.13 4.87 -8.63
C PRO A 10 -16.45 6.20 -9.33
N ALA A 11 -17.39 6.20 -10.26
CA ALA A 11 -17.83 7.40 -11.00
C ALA A 11 -18.59 8.44 -10.14
N ARG A 12 -18.87 8.16 -8.86
CA ARG A 12 -19.71 9.02 -8.01
C ARG A 12 -18.95 10.15 -7.32
N PHE A 13 -17.69 9.95 -6.93
CA PHE A 13 -16.94 10.90 -6.11
C PHE A 13 -16.01 11.74 -6.95
N LYS A 14 -16.02 13.06 -6.80
CA LYS A 14 -15.20 14.00 -7.58
C LYS A 14 -13.97 14.51 -6.85
N THR A 15 -13.89 14.30 -5.54
CA THR A 15 -12.78 14.78 -4.72
C THR A 15 -12.41 13.76 -3.64
N ILE A 16 -11.17 13.84 -3.14
CA ILE A 16 -10.70 13.03 -2.01
C ILE A 16 -11.53 13.29 -0.75
N GLN A 17 -12.00 14.52 -0.54
CA GLN A 17 -12.85 14.85 0.61
C GLN A 17 -14.20 14.13 0.58
N GLU A 18 -14.76 13.90 -0.61
CA GLU A 18 -15.98 13.11 -0.73
C GLU A 18 -15.73 11.63 -0.42
N VAL A 19 -14.56 11.09 -0.83
CA VAL A 19 -14.12 9.72 -0.50
C VAL A 19 -13.92 9.58 1.01
N GLN A 20 -13.21 10.52 1.65
CA GLN A 20 -13.03 10.57 3.12
C GLN A 20 -14.39 10.57 3.84
N LYS A 21 -15.35 11.37 3.38
CA LYS A 21 -16.69 11.39 3.98
C LYS A 21 -17.41 10.05 3.84
N ALA A 22 -17.30 9.40 2.68
CA ALA A 22 -17.90 8.09 2.43
C ALA A 22 -17.32 7.01 3.34
N ILE A 23 -16.00 6.99 3.49
CA ILE A 23 -15.27 6.02 4.33
C ILE A 23 -15.61 6.22 5.81
N ARG A 24 -15.65 7.46 6.29
CA ARG A 24 -16.10 7.76 7.65
C ARG A 24 -17.54 7.30 7.91
N SER A 25 -18.40 7.44 6.90
CA SER A 25 -19.79 6.99 6.98
C SER A 25 -19.92 5.46 6.91
N ALA A 26 -18.90 4.77 6.40
CA ALA A 26 -18.81 3.32 6.34
C ALA A 26 -18.23 2.70 7.63
N GLY A 27 -17.78 3.51 8.60
CA GLY A 27 -17.39 3.03 9.93
C GLY A 27 -15.90 3.20 10.28
N LEU A 28 -15.05 3.61 9.33
CA LEU A 28 -13.64 3.89 9.66
C LEU A 28 -13.55 5.21 10.45
N GLU A 29 -13.36 5.10 11.76
CA GLU A 29 -13.27 6.25 12.66
C GLU A 29 -11.82 6.66 12.96
N SER A 30 -10.93 5.67 13.08
CA SER A 30 -9.54 5.82 13.53
C SER A 30 -8.69 4.67 12.99
N SER A 31 -7.44 4.98 12.63
CA SER A 31 -6.45 4.06 12.08
C SER A 31 -5.04 4.62 12.28
N ASN A 32 -4.04 3.84 11.89
CA ASN A 32 -2.65 4.30 11.82
C ASN A 32 -2.05 3.87 10.47
N LEU A 33 -1.28 4.72 9.79
CA LEU A 33 -0.79 4.43 8.44
C LEU A 33 0.68 3.98 8.43
N ILE A 34 1.00 2.91 7.70
CA ILE A 34 2.37 2.47 7.44
C ILE A 34 2.58 2.37 5.93
N PHE A 35 3.70 2.90 5.41
CA PHE A 35 4.11 2.69 4.02
C PHE A 35 5.31 1.74 3.91
N GLY A 36 5.23 0.84 2.93
CA GLY A 36 6.36 0.04 2.47
C GLY A 36 6.61 0.27 0.99
N ILE A 37 7.85 0.65 0.66
CA ILE A 37 8.29 0.99 -0.68
C ILE A 37 9.27 -0.07 -1.18
N ASP A 38 8.88 -0.74 -2.26
CA ASP A 38 9.71 -1.71 -2.96
C ASP A 38 10.88 -1.01 -3.68
N TYR A 39 12.12 -1.38 -3.37
CA TYR A 39 13.35 -0.91 -4.01
C TYR A 39 14.07 -2.03 -4.77
N THR A 40 13.34 -2.96 -5.36
CA THR A 40 13.92 -4.07 -6.14
C THR A 40 14.29 -3.64 -7.55
N CYS A 41 15.25 -4.33 -8.17
CA CYS A 41 15.82 -3.99 -9.47
C CYS A 41 14.83 -4.15 -10.63
N SER A 42 13.73 -4.88 -10.46
CA SER A 42 12.68 -4.98 -11.47
C SER A 42 12.06 -3.62 -11.80
N ASN A 43 12.07 -2.67 -10.85
CA ASN A 43 11.65 -1.28 -11.05
C ASN A 43 12.45 -0.52 -12.12
N GLU A 44 13.63 -0.99 -12.53
CA GLU A 44 14.41 -0.37 -13.62
C GLU A 44 13.71 -0.55 -14.97
N ASP A 45 13.13 -1.73 -15.20
CA ASP A 45 12.56 -2.12 -16.49
C ASP A 45 11.02 -2.19 -16.50
N ASN A 46 10.37 -2.29 -15.33
CA ASN A 46 8.92 -2.48 -15.23
C ASN A 46 8.09 -1.21 -15.48
N GLY A 47 8.73 -0.14 -15.94
CA GLY A 47 8.10 1.08 -16.46
C GLY A 47 8.17 1.20 -17.98
N LYS A 48 8.46 0.11 -18.70
CA LYS A 48 8.68 0.13 -20.15
C LYS A 48 7.49 0.68 -20.94
N ILE A 49 6.28 0.27 -20.58
CA ILE A 49 5.04 0.68 -21.24
C ILE A 49 4.37 1.80 -20.43
N SER A 50 4.12 1.52 -19.16
CA SER A 50 3.40 2.37 -18.19
C SER A 50 4.10 3.69 -17.88
N PHE A 51 5.43 3.74 -17.98
CA PHE A 51 6.23 4.90 -17.61
C PHE A 51 7.26 5.29 -18.68
N HIS A 52 6.94 5.00 -19.94
CA HIS A 52 7.69 5.43 -21.12
C HIS A 52 9.17 5.04 -21.11
N GLY A 53 9.48 3.83 -20.67
CA GLY A 53 10.86 3.32 -20.64
C GLY A 53 11.72 3.89 -19.51
N LYS A 54 11.12 4.61 -18.55
CA LYS A 54 11.82 5.09 -17.36
C LYS A 54 11.68 4.08 -16.24
N SER A 55 12.69 4.04 -15.36
CA SER A 55 12.54 3.39 -14.06
C SER A 55 11.36 3.97 -13.28
N LEU A 56 10.60 3.12 -12.60
CA LEU A 56 9.48 3.51 -11.74
C LEU A 56 9.92 4.39 -10.55
N HIS A 57 11.21 4.40 -10.22
CA HIS A 57 11.81 5.29 -9.21
C HIS A 57 12.43 6.57 -9.79
N ASN A 58 12.22 6.89 -11.07
CA ASN A 58 12.78 8.12 -11.64
C ASN A 58 12.11 9.36 -10.99
N CYS A 59 12.85 10.03 -10.10
CA CYS A 59 12.37 11.22 -9.37
C CYS A 59 12.51 12.54 -10.14
N THR A 60 12.95 12.54 -11.41
CA THR A 60 12.99 13.78 -12.23
C THR A 60 11.60 14.24 -12.67
N VAL A 61 10.61 13.35 -12.57
CA VAL A 61 9.19 13.59 -12.79
C VAL A 61 8.41 12.98 -11.62
N ILE A 62 7.12 13.27 -11.53
CA ILE A 62 6.24 12.53 -10.62
C ILE A 62 6.17 11.09 -11.14
N ASN A 63 6.53 10.14 -10.29
CA ASN A 63 6.51 8.72 -10.60
C ASN A 63 5.36 8.01 -9.85
N PRO A 64 4.99 6.78 -10.26
CA PRO A 64 3.83 6.10 -9.68
C PRO A 64 3.89 5.94 -8.16
N TYR A 65 5.06 5.64 -7.59
CA TYR A 65 5.24 5.57 -6.13
C TYR A 65 4.89 6.90 -5.44
N MET A 66 5.33 8.03 -6.01
CA MET A 66 5.01 9.36 -5.48
C MET A 66 3.52 9.67 -5.54
N GLU A 67 2.84 9.27 -6.62
CA GLU A 67 1.39 9.45 -6.76
C GLU A 67 0.61 8.63 -5.73
N VAL A 68 1.01 7.38 -5.51
CA VAL A 68 0.39 6.52 -4.48
C VAL A 68 0.56 7.12 -3.09
N ILE A 69 1.79 7.52 -2.71
CA ILE A 69 2.06 8.17 -1.41
C ILE A 69 1.21 9.44 -1.27
N GLN A 70 1.11 10.26 -2.31
CA GLN A 70 0.32 11.49 -2.29
C GLN A 70 -1.18 11.21 -2.12
N ILE A 71 -1.76 10.33 -2.94
CA ILE A 71 -3.21 10.10 -2.96
C ILE A 71 -3.66 9.39 -1.68
N LEU A 72 -2.99 8.31 -1.28
CA LEU A 72 -3.36 7.56 -0.08
C LEU A 72 -2.99 8.31 1.19
N GLY A 73 -1.86 9.03 1.21
CA GLY A 73 -1.52 9.93 2.30
C GLY A 73 -2.58 11.00 2.52
N GLU A 74 -3.00 11.70 1.48
CA GLU A 74 -4.07 12.71 1.58
C GLU A 74 -5.42 12.09 1.98
N THR A 75 -5.71 10.86 1.52
CA THR A 75 -6.97 10.19 1.83
C THR A 75 -7.04 9.69 3.28
N LEU A 76 -5.95 9.11 3.79
CA LEU A 76 -5.94 8.37 5.06
C LEU A 76 -5.41 9.17 6.25
N GLU A 77 -4.56 10.19 6.04
CA GLU A 77 -4.01 11.01 7.14
C GLU A 77 -5.08 11.61 8.08
N PRO A 78 -6.29 12.01 7.63
CA PRO A 78 -7.34 12.47 8.55
C PRO A 78 -7.95 11.40 9.46
N PHE A 79 -7.60 10.13 9.26
CA PHE A 79 -7.96 8.99 10.11
C PHE A 79 -6.75 8.48 10.90
N ASP A 80 -5.56 9.06 10.72
CA ASP A 80 -4.32 8.69 11.40
C ASP A 80 -4.28 9.37 12.78
N ASP A 81 -4.29 8.59 13.86
CA ASP A 81 -4.50 9.12 15.21
C ASP A 81 -3.36 10.02 15.72
N ASP A 82 -2.12 9.70 15.33
CA ASP A 82 -0.92 10.37 15.84
C ASP A 82 -0.17 11.17 14.76
N HIS A 83 -0.67 11.18 13.52
CA HIS A 83 -0.03 11.77 12.34
C HIS A 83 1.39 11.24 12.08
N ILE A 84 1.77 10.10 12.69
CA ILE A 84 3.05 9.45 12.48
C ILE A 84 2.87 8.34 11.47
N ILE A 85 3.58 8.45 10.35
CA ILE A 85 3.42 7.51 9.23
C ILE A 85 4.73 6.74 9.00
N PRO A 86 5.01 5.66 9.78
CA PRO A 86 6.20 4.85 9.59
C PRO A 86 6.35 4.44 8.12
N THR A 87 7.51 4.72 7.55
CA THR A 87 7.79 4.40 6.14
C THR A 87 9.09 3.65 6.03
N PHE A 88 9.05 2.55 5.28
CA PHE A 88 10.15 1.62 5.12
C PHE A 88 10.43 1.35 3.64
N GLY A 89 11.71 1.15 3.31
CA GLY A 89 12.12 0.56 2.05
C GLY A 89 12.54 -0.90 2.24
N PHE A 90 12.36 -1.72 1.21
CA PHE A 90 12.78 -3.13 1.19
C PHE A 90 13.28 -3.56 -0.19
N GLY A 91 14.08 -4.63 -0.26
CA GLY A 91 14.55 -5.19 -1.52
C GLY A 91 15.76 -4.48 -2.15
N ASP A 92 16.30 -3.46 -1.49
CA ASP A 92 17.56 -2.82 -1.89
C ASP A 92 18.76 -3.73 -1.60
N MET A 93 19.95 -3.31 -2.05
CA MET A 93 21.17 -4.09 -1.88
C MET A 93 21.53 -4.38 -0.42
N GLN A 94 21.15 -3.51 0.52
CA GLN A 94 21.46 -3.69 1.94
C GLN A 94 20.47 -4.61 2.64
N THR A 95 19.19 -4.54 2.26
CA THR A 95 18.12 -5.30 2.94
C THR A 95 17.80 -6.63 2.27
N SER A 96 17.90 -6.72 0.94
CA SER A 96 17.50 -7.87 0.14
C SER A 96 16.09 -8.37 0.57
N ASP A 97 15.90 -9.68 0.70
CA ASP A 97 14.65 -10.31 1.13
C ASP A 97 14.55 -10.53 2.66
N LYS A 98 15.44 -9.90 3.44
CA LYS A 98 15.64 -10.25 4.86
C LYS A 98 15.23 -9.18 5.86
N LYS A 99 15.27 -7.91 5.46
CA LYS A 99 15.07 -6.76 6.36
C LYS A 99 14.31 -5.66 5.64
N VAL A 100 13.98 -4.62 6.39
CA VAL A 100 13.56 -3.33 5.87
C VAL A 100 14.49 -2.24 6.40
N PHE A 101 14.58 -1.11 5.71
CA PHE A 101 15.26 0.08 6.22
C PHE A 101 14.24 1.19 6.46
N PRO A 102 14.29 1.89 7.61
CA PRO A 102 13.40 3.02 7.86
C PRO A 102 13.82 4.23 7.04
N PHE A 103 12.87 4.98 6.51
CA PHE A 103 13.15 6.27 5.85
C PHE A 103 13.72 7.29 6.85
N PHE A 104 13.30 7.19 8.11
CA PHE A 104 13.70 8.05 9.22
C PHE A 104 14.28 7.18 10.35
N PRO A 105 15.59 6.87 10.34
CA PRO A 105 16.20 6.00 11.34
C PRO A 105 16.25 6.64 12.74
N ASP A 106 16.33 7.97 12.81
CA ASP A 106 16.61 8.70 14.05
C ASP A 106 15.37 9.36 14.67
N ARG A 107 14.21 9.31 14.00
CA ARG A 107 12.97 9.95 14.44
C ARG A 107 11.74 9.38 13.73
N GLN A 108 10.56 9.79 14.17
CA GLN A 108 9.30 9.48 13.50
C GLN A 108 8.94 10.56 12.46
N PRO A 109 8.41 10.18 11.29
CA PRO A 109 7.89 11.12 10.30
C PRO A 109 6.55 11.70 10.74
N LEU A 110 6.29 12.96 10.41
CA LEU A 110 5.03 13.65 10.66
C LEU A 110 4.31 13.92 9.34
N GLY A 111 3.29 13.12 9.07
CA GLY A 111 2.42 13.25 7.91
C GLY A 111 3.04 12.81 6.57
N PHE A 112 2.18 12.67 5.56
CA PHE A 112 2.59 12.05 4.29
C PHE A 112 3.48 12.97 3.43
N LYS A 113 3.39 14.30 3.64
CA LYS A 113 4.22 15.27 2.91
C LYS A 113 5.69 15.07 3.21
N GLU A 114 6.02 14.81 4.46
CA GLU A 114 7.39 14.54 4.88
C GLU A 114 7.89 13.20 4.32
N VAL A 115 7.03 12.19 4.30
CA VAL A 115 7.30 10.90 3.64
C VAL A 115 7.64 11.10 2.16
N LEU A 116 6.84 11.90 1.44
CA LEU A 116 7.04 12.20 0.02
C LEU A 116 8.34 12.97 -0.25
N GLU A 117 8.68 13.95 0.58
CA GLU A 117 9.94 14.68 0.50
C GLU A 117 11.13 13.76 0.76
N ARG A 118 11.04 12.92 1.79
CA ARG A 118 12.10 11.96 2.12
C ARG A 118 12.30 10.91 1.05
N TYR A 119 11.21 10.41 0.46
CA TYR A 119 11.27 9.51 -0.71
C TYR A 119 12.12 10.12 -1.83
N LYS A 120 11.86 11.38 -2.20
CA LYS A 120 12.64 12.09 -3.25
C LYS A 120 14.11 12.23 -2.89
N GLU A 121 14.42 12.42 -1.60
CA GLU A 121 15.78 12.65 -1.13
C GLU A 121 16.64 11.38 -1.11
N ILE A 122 16.06 10.25 -0.70
CA ILE A 122 16.81 9.00 -0.51
C ILE A 122 16.80 8.12 -1.76
N THR A 123 15.71 8.10 -2.52
CA THR A 123 15.53 7.19 -3.66
C THR A 123 16.69 7.24 -4.66
N PRO A 124 17.23 8.41 -5.06
CA PRO A 124 18.38 8.46 -5.98
C PRO A 124 19.68 7.84 -5.43
N LYS A 125 19.77 7.59 -4.13
CA LYS A 125 20.94 7.03 -3.43
C LYS A 125 20.78 5.54 -3.13
N VAL A 126 19.56 4.99 -3.22
CA VAL A 126 19.28 3.58 -2.95
C VAL A 126 19.76 2.73 -4.13
N ARG A 127 20.45 1.63 -3.84
CA ARG A 127 20.89 0.67 -4.87
C ARG A 127 19.85 -0.44 -4.97
N LEU A 128 19.11 -0.46 -6.07
CA LEU A 128 18.08 -1.46 -6.31
C LEU A 128 18.67 -2.87 -6.40
N HIS A 129 17.99 -3.87 -5.84
CA HIS A 129 18.48 -5.26 -5.80
C HIS A 129 17.31 -6.27 -5.74
N GLY A 130 17.53 -7.44 -5.15
CA GLY A 130 16.48 -8.41 -4.83
C GLY A 130 17.04 -9.48 -3.89
N PRO A 131 16.39 -10.64 -3.77
CA PRO A 131 15.05 -10.96 -4.24
C PRO A 131 13.95 -10.11 -3.56
N THR A 132 12.73 -10.21 -4.06
CA THR A 132 11.58 -9.44 -3.54
C THR A 132 10.79 -10.29 -2.53
N SER A 133 10.61 -9.78 -1.31
CA SER A 133 9.75 -10.39 -0.29
C SER A 133 9.09 -9.31 0.56
N PHE A 134 7.78 -9.44 0.78
CA PHE A 134 6.99 -8.61 1.69
C PHE A 134 7.12 -9.06 3.14
N ARG A 135 7.59 -10.29 3.40
CA ARG A 135 7.68 -10.85 4.77
C ARG A 135 8.41 -9.92 5.75
N PRO A 136 9.60 -9.36 5.45
CA PRO A 136 10.27 -8.47 6.39
C PRO A 136 9.44 -7.23 6.73
N LEU A 137 8.74 -6.67 5.74
CA LEU A 137 7.89 -5.49 5.90
C LEU A 137 6.62 -5.82 6.71
N ILE A 138 5.94 -6.91 6.38
CA ILE A 138 4.74 -7.36 7.10
C ILE A 138 5.08 -7.66 8.56
N ASN A 139 6.22 -8.31 8.82
CA ASN A 139 6.69 -8.57 10.19
C ASN A 139 6.96 -7.29 10.97
N GLU A 140 7.52 -6.27 10.33
CA GLU A 140 7.75 -4.96 10.96
C GLU A 140 6.43 -4.24 11.24
N ALA A 141 5.45 -4.31 10.32
CA ALA A 141 4.10 -3.79 10.57
C ALA A 141 3.43 -4.49 11.76
N ILE A 142 3.51 -5.83 11.83
CA ILE A 142 3.03 -6.62 12.99
C ILE A 142 3.68 -6.14 14.29
N ARG A 143 5.00 -5.90 14.29
CA ARG A 143 5.71 -5.39 15.47
C ARG A 143 5.16 -4.03 15.89
N ILE A 144 5.02 -3.09 14.96
CA ILE A 144 4.49 -1.74 15.24
C ILE A 144 3.06 -1.84 15.79
N THR A 145 2.19 -2.64 15.17
CA THR A 145 0.82 -2.83 15.61
C THR A 145 0.73 -3.40 17.03
N LYS A 146 1.58 -4.37 17.38
CA LYS A 146 1.66 -4.90 18.75
C LYS A 146 2.09 -3.83 19.76
N ASP A 147 3.10 -3.06 19.40
CA ASP A 147 3.69 -2.05 20.28
C ASP A 147 2.72 -0.90 20.53
N ARG A 148 1.99 -0.46 19.49
CA ARG A 148 1.02 0.64 19.54
C ARG A 148 -0.37 0.22 20.04
N ARG A 149 -0.72 -1.06 19.93
CA ARG A 149 -2.04 -1.62 20.29
C ARG A 149 -3.21 -0.87 19.63
N ALA A 150 -3.04 -0.51 18.37
CA ALA A 150 -4.01 0.22 17.57
C ALA A 150 -4.20 -0.46 16.21
N TYR A 151 -5.30 -0.15 15.53
CA TYR A 151 -5.52 -0.61 14.16
C TYR A 151 -4.56 0.09 13.19
N HIS A 152 -3.96 -0.67 12.27
CA HIS A 152 -3.04 -0.16 11.27
C HIS A 152 -3.45 -0.56 9.85
N ILE A 153 -3.22 0.34 8.90
CA ILE A 153 -3.28 0.06 7.47
C ILE A 153 -1.84 0.08 6.95
N LEU A 154 -1.36 -1.08 6.46
CA LEU A 154 -0.08 -1.20 5.77
C LEU A 154 -0.32 -1.03 4.26
N VAL A 155 0.24 0.02 3.67
CA VAL A 155 0.25 0.22 2.22
C VAL A 155 1.59 -0.23 1.67
N ILE A 156 1.57 -1.29 0.85
CA ILE A 156 2.74 -1.79 0.12
C ILE A 156 2.66 -1.27 -1.31
N VAL A 157 3.67 -0.54 -1.77
CA VAL A 157 3.80 -0.13 -3.17
C VAL A 157 4.91 -0.95 -3.80
N THR A 158 4.60 -1.67 -4.88
CA THR A 158 5.48 -2.67 -5.50
C THR A 158 5.24 -2.78 -6.99
N ASP A 159 6.22 -3.31 -7.71
CA ASP A 159 6.09 -3.65 -9.13
C ASP A 159 5.67 -5.11 -9.37
N GLY A 160 5.31 -5.84 -8.30
CA GLY A 160 4.56 -7.10 -8.34
C GLY A 160 5.39 -8.37 -8.46
N LYS A 161 6.71 -8.26 -8.67
CA LYS A 161 7.58 -9.43 -8.87
C LYS A 161 8.10 -9.97 -7.54
N VAL A 162 7.25 -10.71 -6.81
CA VAL A 162 7.65 -11.40 -5.58
C VAL A 162 8.43 -12.69 -5.85
N THR A 163 9.32 -13.03 -4.93
CA THR A 163 9.98 -14.35 -4.87
C THR A 163 9.48 -15.13 -3.67
N ASN A 164 9.51 -16.46 -3.74
CA ASN A 164 9.06 -17.36 -2.68
C ASN A 164 7.63 -17.04 -2.19
N GLU A 165 6.63 -17.20 -3.05
CA GLU A 165 5.22 -16.88 -2.76
C GLU A 165 4.72 -17.45 -1.44
N GLN A 166 5.10 -18.68 -1.09
CA GLN A 166 4.70 -19.34 0.16
C GLN A 166 5.11 -18.56 1.41
N GLU A 167 6.30 -17.93 1.44
CA GLU A 167 6.73 -17.15 2.60
C GLU A 167 5.93 -15.85 2.74
N ASN A 168 5.56 -15.24 1.62
CA ASN A 168 4.73 -14.03 1.60
C ASN A 168 3.30 -14.35 2.03
N ILE A 169 2.72 -15.44 1.52
CA ILE A 169 1.41 -15.95 1.94
C ILE A 169 1.40 -16.21 3.44
N GLN A 170 2.43 -16.89 3.98
CA GLN A 170 2.50 -17.15 5.41
C GLN A 170 2.58 -15.85 6.22
N ALA A 171 3.32 -14.84 5.76
CA ALA A 171 3.38 -13.54 6.43
C ALA A 171 2.00 -12.85 6.45
N ILE A 172 1.23 -12.92 5.36
CA ILE A 172 -0.13 -12.38 5.29
C ILE A 172 -1.07 -13.12 6.24
N VAL A 173 -1.00 -14.46 6.27
CA VAL A 173 -1.76 -15.30 7.22
C VAL A 173 -1.42 -14.94 8.66
N ASP A 174 -0.12 -14.76 8.97
CA ASP A 174 0.32 -14.38 10.31
C ASP A 174 -0.22 -12.98 10.68
N ALA A 175 -0.19 -12.03 9.73
CA ALA A 175 -0.73 -10.68 9.91
C ALA A 175 -2.23 -10.66 10.23
N SER A 176 -3.01 -11.61 9.71
CA SER A 176 -4.46 -11.72 10.00
C SER A 176 -4.78 -12.00 11.49
N ASN A 177 -3.77 -12.30 12.32
CA ASN A 177 -3.92 -12.43 13.77
C ASN A 177 -3.80 -11.09 14.53
N TYR A 178 -3.63 -9.99 13.83
CA TYR A 178 -3.42 -8.66 14.38
C TYR A 178 -4.39 -7.66 13.75
N PRO A 179 -4.65 -6.51 14.38
CA PRO A 179 -5.50 -5.46 13.82
C PRO A 179 -4.78 -4.71 12.70
N ILE A 180 -4.54 -5.40 11.58
CA ILE A 180 -3.79 -4.89 10.42
C ILE A 180 -4.50 -5.26 9.13
N SER A 181 -4.77 -4.25 8.33
CA SER A 181 -5.17 -4.39 6.93
C SER A 181 -3.99 -4.09 6.02
N ILE A 182 -3.85 -4.85 4.94
CA ILE A 182 -2.78 -4.69 3.96
C ILE A 182 -3.39 -4.27 2.62
N ILE A 183 -2.98 -3.11 2.11
CA ILE A 183 -3.31 -2.66 0.77
C ILE A 183 -2.04 -2.77 -0.07
N CYS A 184 -2.06 -3.62 -1.09
CA CYS A 184 -0.95 -3.80 -2.01
C CYS A 184 -1.25 -3.11 -3.34
N ILE A 185 -0.44 -2.11 -3.69
CA ILE A 185 -0.58 -1.34 -4.92
C ILE A 185 0.50 -1.76 -5.91
N GLY A 186 0.05 -2.37 -7.01
CA GLY A 186 0.89 -2.70 -8.15
C GLY A 186 1.11 -1.49 -9.07
N VAL A 187 2.36 -1.03 -9.16
CA VAL A 187 2.77 0.04 -10.08
C VAL A 187 3.67 -0.52 -11.19
N GLY A 188 3.42 -0.12 -12.43
CA GLY A 188 4.21 -0.56 -13.58
C GLY A 188 3.47 -1.49 -14.55
N ASP A 189 4.23 -2.31 -15.26
CA ASP A 189 3.72 -3.19 -16.33
C ASP A 189 3.32 -4.59 -15.83
N GLY A 190 3.66 -4.94 -14.58
CA GLY A 190 3.43 -6.27 -13.99
C GLY A 190 4.47 -7.32 -14.42
N PRO A 191 4.10 -8.60 -14.53
CA PRO A 191 2.76 -9.19 -14.38
C PRO A 191 2.26 -9.20 -12.93
N TRP A 192 0.96 -9.46 -12.75
CA TRP A 192 0.27 -9.36 -11.45
C TRP A 192 -0.33 -10.68 -10.95
N ASP A 193 -0.07 -11.80 -11.62
CA ASP A 193 -0.69 -13.10 -11.30
C ASP A 193 -0.52 -13.53 -9.84
N SER A 194 0.69 -13.36 -9.28
CA SER A 194 0.97 -13.65 -7.87
C SER A 194 0.18 -12.74 -6.92
N MET A 195 -0.02 -11.47 -7.28
CA MET A 195 -0.76 -10.51 -6.45
C MET A 195 -2.25 -10.83 -6.43
N HIS A 196 -2.83 -11.17 -7.59
CA HIS A 196 -4.21 -11.66 -7.70
C HIS A 196 -4.41 -12.97 -6.91
N THR A 197 -3.39 -13.83 -6.84
CA THR A 197 -3.43 -15.03 -6.00
C THR A 197 -3.45 -14.69 -4.51
N PHE A 198 -2.73 -13.64 -4.09
CA PHE A 198 -2.72 -13.21 -2.69
C PHE A 198 -4.03 -12.56 -2.26
N ASP A 199 -4.70 -11.88 -3.18
CA ASP A 199 -6.01 -11.26 -2.95
C ASP A 199 -7.09 -12.32 -2.69
N ASP A 200 -7.30 -13.23 -3.66
CA ASP A 200 -8.47 -14.12 -3.66
C ASP A 200 -8.25 -15.51 -3.05
N GLN A 201 -6.99 -15.96 -2.95
CA GLN A 201 -6.69 -17.40 -2.82
C GLN A 201 -5.82 -17.76 -1.60
N ILE A 202 -5.77 -16.91 -0.56
CA ILE A 202 -5.03 -17.23 0.68
C ILE A 202 -5.89 -18.07 1.63
N PRO A 203 -5.59 -19.38 1.82
CA PRO A 203 -6.31 -20.19 2.78
C PRO A 203 -5.84 -19.89 4.21
N LYS A 204 -6.73 -20.09 5.19
CA LYS A 204 -6.43 -20.08 6.64
C LYS A 204 -6.09 -18.71 7.27
N ARG A 205 -6.30 -17.59 6.57
CA ARG A 205 -6.36 -16.26 7.23
C ARG A 205 -7.63 -16.14 8.08
N ARG A 206 -7.57 -15.38 9.17
CA ARG A 206 -8.71 -15.21 10.11
C ARG A 206 -9.85 -14.39 9.52
N PHE A 207 -9.49 -13.38 8.74
CA PHE A 207 -10.36 -12.56 7.91
C PHE A 207 -9.59 -12.18 6.65
N ASP A 208 -10.28 -11.62 5.67
CA ASP A 208 -9.63 -11.09 4.49
C ASP A 208 -8.86 -9.82 4.83
N ASN A 209 -7.54 -9.89 4.99
CA ASN A 209 -6.72 -8.77 5.44
C ASN A 209 -5.78 -8.21 4.36
N PHE A 210 -5.96 -8.61 3.09
CA PHE A 210 -5.07 -8.23 2.00
C PHE A 210 -5.90 -7.88 0.77
N HIS A 211 -5.77 -6.64 0.31
CA HIS A 211 -6.43 -6.12 -0.88
C HIS A 211 -5.39 -5.70 -1.94
N PHE A 212 -5.48 -6.22 -3.17
CA PHE A 212 -4.60 -5.85 -4.28
C PHE A 212 -5.26 -4.93 -5.31
N LEU A 213 -4.52 -3.90 -5.75
CA LEU A 213 -4.97 -3.00 -6.80
C LEU A 213 -3.87 -2.66 -7.81
N GLU A 214 -4.20 -2.73 -9.09
CA GLU A 214 -3.33 -2.31 -10.20
C GLU A 214 -3.48 -0.80 -10.46
N PHE A 215 -2.49 0.00 -10.04
CA PHE A 215 -2.47 1.47 -10.21
C PHE A 215 -2.72 1.87 -11.67
N ASN A 216 -2.00 1.23 -12.60
CA ASN A 216 -2.04 1.57 -14.01
C ASN A 216 -3.35 1.16 -14.70
N ASP A 217 -4.07 0.18 -14.17
CA ASP A 217 -5.39 -0.20 -14.68
C ASP A 217 -6.46 0.81 -14.27
N VAL A 218 -6.47 1.22 -13.00
CA VAL A 218 -7.36 2.28 -12.50
C VAL A 218 -7.11 3.59 -13.23
N MET A 219 -5.85 3.95 -13.46
CA MET A 219 -5.49 5.16 -14.21
C MET A 219 -6.04 5.15 -15.64
N LYS A 220 -6.04 3.99 -16.31
CA LYS A 220 -6.63 3.83 -17.66
C LYS A 220 -8.15 3.94 -17.63
N LYS A 221 -8.80 3.38 -16.60
CA LYS A 221 -10.27 3.38 -16.44
C LYS A 221 -10.81 4.76 -16.05
N HIS A 222 -10.04 5.54 -15.28
CA HIS A 222 -10.50 6.77 -14.62
C HIS A 222 -9.65 8.01 -14.90
N CYS A 223 -9.29 8.26 -16.17
CA CYS A 223 -8.35 9.32 -16.54
C CYS A 223 -8.68 10.74 -16.03
N GLU A 224 -9.94 11.18 -16.08
CA GLU A 224 -10.33 12.54 -15.66
C GLU A 224 -10.52 12.70 -14.15
N ASN A 225 -10.71 11.60 -13.43
CA ASN A 225 -11.08 11.59 -12.02
C ASN A 225 -10.31 10.50 -11.26
N PHE A 226 -9.03 10.39 -11.57
CA PHE A 226 -8.19 9.27 -11.16
C PHE A 226 -8.03 9.21 -9.65
N ALA A 227 -7.61 10.30 -9.00
CA ALA A 227 -7.27 10.27 -7.59
C ALA A 227 -8.45 9.85 -6.68
N PRO A 228 -9.67 10.39 -6.81
CA PRO A 228 -10.81 9.92 -6.03
C PRO A 228 -11.23 8.48 -6.36
N ALA A 229 -11.17 8.07 -7.62
CA ALA A 229 -11.48 6.69 -8.01
C ALA A 229 -10.46 5.71 -7.42
N PHE A 230 -9.17 6.00 -7.54
CA PHE A 230 -8.08 5.21 -7.00
C PHE A 230 -8.15 5.10 -5.48
N ALA A 231 -8.38 6.22 -4.78
CA ALA A 231 -8.57 6.23 -3.34
C ALA A 231 -9.76 5.37 -2.90
N LEU A 232 -10.88 5.44 -3.61
CA LEU A 232 -12.05 4.61 -3.32
C LEU A 232 -11.74 3.12 -3.55
N GLU A 233 -11.11 2.79 -4.69
CA GLU A 233 -10.77 1.41 -5.03
C GLU A 233 -9.82 0.78 -4.01
N CYS A 234 -8.79 1.51 -3.56
CA CYS A 234 -7.87 1.04 -2.53
C CYS A 234 -8.56 0.71 -1.19
N LEU A 235 -9.70 1.35 -0.91
CA LEU A 235 -10.34 1.36 0.40
C LEU A 235 -11.64 0.57 0.42
N GLN A 236 -11.94 -0.22 -0.62
CA GLN A 236 -13.21 -0.94 -0.74
C GLN A 236 -13.42 -1.97 0.37
N GLU A 237 -12.36 -2.65 0.80
CA GLU A 237 -12.44 -3.70 1.82
C GLU A 237 -12.19 -3.18 3.25
N ILE A 238 -11.61 -1.99 3.39
CA ILE A 238 -11.19 -1.46 4.68
C ILE A 238 -12.33 -1.36 5.70
N PRO A 239 -13.55 -0.91 5.35
CA PRO A 239 -14.66 -0.90 6.32
C PRO A 239 -15.01 -2.29 6.86
N GLU A 240 -15.14 -3.30 5.99
CA GLU A 240 -15.48 -4.68 6.41
C GLU A 240 -14.34 -5.29 7.25
N GLN A 241 -13.10 -5.00 6.89
CA GLN A 241 -11.91 -5.43 7.63
C GLN A 241 -11.84 -4.78 9.02
N PHE A 242 -12.12 -3.48 9.09
CA PHE A 242 -12.15 -2.73 10.34
C PHE A 242 -13.25 -3.27 11.27
N ASP A 243 -14.45 -3.51 10.74
CA ASP A 243 -15.57 -4.09 11.50
C ASP A 243 -15.20 -5.45 12.11
N TYR A 244 -14.54 -6.34 11.35
CA TYR A 244 -14.08 -7.63 11.88
C TYR A 244 -13.06 -7.46 13.02
N ILE A 245 -12.21 -6.43 12.98
CA ILE A 245 -11.13 -6.21 13.94
C ILE A 245 -11.67 -5.66 15.27
N ILE A 246 -12.74 -4.87 15.23
CA ILE A 246 -13.34 -4.24 16.42
C ILE A 246 -14.38 -5.14 17.13
N GLU A 247 -14.90 -6.18 16.46
CA GLU A 247 -15.77 -7.22 17.03
C GLU A 247 -15.05 -8.21 17.96
#